data_AF-B7PIJ8-F1
#
_entry.id   AF-B7PIJ8-F1
#
_cell.length_a   1.000
_cell.length_b   1.000
_cell.length_c   1.000
_cell.angle_alpha   90.00
_cell.angle_beta   90.00
_cell.angle_gamma   90.00
#
_symmetry.space_group_name_H-M   'P 1'
#
loop_
_entity.id
_entity.type
_entity.pdbx_description
1 polymer ?
#
loop_
_entity_poly.entity_id
_entity_poly.type
_entity_poly.pdbx_seq_one_letter_code
_entity_poly.pdbx_strand_id
1 'polypeptide(L)' 'MTRQDTEDEFNNKIGSYSYVHAFGVSRVVKYVADANGFHPTVETNEPGTKKSTDR' A
#
# COMPACT_ATOMS: atom_id res chain seq x y z
N MET A 1 3.69 -7.34 11.39
CA MET A 1 3.74 -7.17 9.93
C MET A 1 2.82 -8.19 9.32
N THR A 2 1.92 -7.80 8.42
CA THR A 2 1.13 -8.71 7.58
C THR A 2 1.50 -8.49 6.13
N ARG A 3 1.39 -9.55 5.32
CA ARG A 3 1.58 -9.51 3.88
C ARG A 3 0.69 -10.56 3.25
N GLN A 4 0.03 -10.19 2.16
CA GLN A 4 -0.70 -11.09 1.29
C GLN A 4 -0.46 -10.65 -0.16
N ASP A 5 -0.30 -11.61 -1.04
CA ASP A 5 -0.22 -11.36 -2.48
C ASP A 5 -0.77 -12.52 -3.28
N THR A 6 -1.32 -12.19 -4.43
CA THR A 6 -1.86 -13.10 -5.44
C THR A 6 -1.26 -12.72 -6.79
N GLU A 7 -1.11 -13.71 -7.65
CA GLU A 7 -0.71 -13.54 -9.04
C GLU A 7 -1.93 -13.79 -9.93
N ASP A 8 -2.16 -12.92 -10.92
CA ASP A 8 -3.23 -13.11 -11.90
C ASP A 8 -2.77 -13.86 -13.16
N GLU A 9 -3.70 -14.13 -14.08
CA GLU A 9 -3.43 -14.86 -15.33
C GLU A 9 -2.44 -14.14 -16.27
N PHE A 10 -2.16 -12.86 -16.03
CA PHE A 10 -1.23 -12.04 -16.80
C PHE A 10 0.13 -11.89 -16.09
N ASN A 11 0.37 -12.64 -15.02
CA ASN A 11 1.53 -12.53 -14.12
C ASN A 11 1.65 -11.15 -13.43
N ASN A 12 0.55 -10.41 -13.31
CA ASN A 12 0.54 -9.23 -12.45
C ASN A 12 0.48 -9.68 -11.00
N LYS A 13 1.19 -8.96 -10.13
CA LYS A 13 1.21 -9.24 -8.69
C LYS A 13 0.38 -8.22 -7.95
N ILE A 14 -0.70 -8.67 -7.35
CA ILE A 14 -1.63 -7.84 -6.59
C ILE A 14 -1.50 -8.22 -5.12
N GLY A 15 -1.34 -7.25 -4.24
CA GLY A 15 -1.19 -7.57 -2.83
C GLY A 15 -1.33 -6.40 -1.90
N SER A 16 -1.16 -6.71 -0.62
CA SER A 16 -1.02 -5.70 0.40
C SER A 16 -0.03 -6.13 1.47
N TYR A 17 0.56 -5.13 2.12
CA TYR A 17 1.30 -5.34 3.35
C TYR A 17 0.95 -4.27 4.37
N SER A 18 1.09 -4.62 5.66
CA SER A 18 0.83 -3.67 6.74
C SER A 18 1.76 -3.85 7.93
N TYR A 19 2.08 -2.75 8.58
CA TYR A 19 2.80 -2.76 9.85
C TYR A 19 2.35 -1.62 10.75
N VAL A 20 2.59 -1.83 12.04
CA VAL A 20 2.38 -0.84 13.09
C VAL A 20 3.72 -0.62 13.78
N HIS A 21 4.15 0.63 13.85
CA HIS A 21 5.35 1.05 14.56
C HIS A 21 5.09 1.17 16.08
N ALA A 22 6.14 1.17 16.90
CA ALA A 22 6.05 1.24 18.36
C ALA A 22 5.27 2.48 18.89
N PHE A 23 5.23 3.56 18.10
CA PHE A 23 4.51 4.80 18.44
C PHE A 23 3.04 4.80 17.96
N GLY A 24 2.49 3.66 17.56
CA GLY A 24 1.10 3.55 17.08
C GLY A 24 0.87 4.05 15.65
N VAL A 25 1.94 4.38 14.92
CA VAL A 25 1.86 4.73 13.49
C VAL A 25 1.60 3.46 12.68
N SER A 26 0.51 3.45 11.91
CA SER A 26 0.16 2.35 11.01
C SER A 26 0.39 2.74 9.55
N ARG A 27 0.87 1.77 8.77
CA ARG A 27 0.91 1.87 7.31
C ARG A 27 0.31 0.61 6.71
N VAL A 28 -0.61 0.81 5.77
CA VAL A 28 -1.15 -0.23 4.90
C VAL A 28 -0.82 0.18 3.48
N VAL A 29 -0.19 -0.70 2.72
CA VAL A 29 0.13 -0.49 1.32
C VAL A 29 -0.59 -1.55 0.52
N LYS A 30 -1.48 -1.12 -0.37
CA LYS A 30 -2.08 -1.94 -1.43
C LYS A 30 -1.31 -1.69 -2.70
N TYR A 31 -1.05 -2.71 -3.50
CA TYR A 31 -0.27 -2.54 -4.73
C TYR A 31 -0.74 -3.46 -5.86
N VAL A 32 -0.50 -2.98 -7.08
CA VAL A 32 -0.53 -3.76 -8.32
C VAL A 32 0.85 -3.59 -8.97
N ALA A 33 1.53 -4.69 -9.25
CA ALA A 33 2.73 -4.71 -10.08
C ALA A 33 2.34 -5.33 -11.42
N ASP A 34 2.39 -4.53 -12.49
CA ASP A 34 2.04 -4.91 -13.85
C ASP A 34 3.16 -4.57 -14.84
N ALA A 35 2.92 -4.80 -16.13
CA ALA A 35 3.88 -4.47 -17.20
C ALA A 35 4.25 -2.97 -17.26
N ASN A 36 3.44 -2.08 -16.72
CA ASN A 36 3.69 -0.64 -16.67
C ASN A 36 4.39 -0.19 -15.38
N GLY A 37 4.62 -1.10 -14.43
CA GLY A 37 5.40 -0.86 -13.23
C GLY A 37 4.65 -1.14 -11.94
N PHE A 38 5.04 -0.44 -10.87
CA PHE A 38 4.51 -0.63 -9.51
C PHE A 38 3.58 0.51 -9.12
N HIS A 39 2.33 0.17 -8.79
CA HIS A 39 1.25 1.12 -8.49
C HIS A 39 0.78 0.97 -7.04
N PRO A 40 1.42 1.65 -6.07
CA PRO A 40 1.02 1.58 -4.67
C PRO A 40 -0.06 2.60 -4.31
N THR A 41 -0.98 2.17 -3.45
CA THR A 41 -1.87 3.03 -2.67
C THR A 41 -1.50 2.88 -1.20
N VAL A 42 -1.18 3.99 -0.54
CA VAL A 42 -0.76 4.02 0.86
C VAL A 42 -1.86 4.62 1.73
N GLU A 43 -2.27 3.88 2.75
CA GLU A 43 -3.15 4.33 3.82
C GLU A 43 -2.33 4.41 5.12
N THR A 44 -2.30 5.57 5.76
CA THR A 44 -1.53 5.79 6.99
C THR A 44 -2.17 6.84 7.90
N ASN A 45 -1.92 6.74 9.20
CA ASN A 45 -2.28 7.74 10.21
C ASN A 45 -1.12 8.70 10.55
N GLU A 46 -0.02 8.67 9.79
CA GLU A 46 1.14 9.52 10.03
C GLU A 46 0.81 11.01 9.81
N PRO A 47 1.11 11.90 10.77
CA PRO A 47 0.88 13.33 10.61
C PRO A 47 1.53 13.88 9.33
N GLY A 48 0.81 14.73 8.59
CA GLY A 48 1.33 15.36 7.36
C GLY A 48 1.26 14.50 6.09
N THR A 49 0.69 13.29 6.15
CA THR A 49 0.58 12.38 4.98
C THR A 49 -0.79 12.35 4.30
N LYS A 50 -1.82 12.95 4.91
CA LYS A 50 -3.10 13.15 4.24
C LYS A 50 -2.86 14.04 3.01
N LYS A 51 -3.22 13.55 1.82
CA LYS A 51 -3.32 14.40 0.62
C LYS A 51 -4.22 15.58 0.98
N SER A 52 -3.68 16.80 0.90
CA SER A 52 -4.51 18.00 0.86
C SER A 52 -5.28 17.92 -0.46
N THR A 53 -6.49 17.36 -0.42
CA THR A 53 -7.51 17.70 -1.42
C THR A 53 -8.08 19.04 -0.97
N ASP A 54 -7.29 20.10 -1.14
CA ASP A 54 -7.85 21.44 -1.24
C ASP A 54 -8.41 21.56 -2.65
N ARG A 55 -9.73 21.71 -2.74
CA ARG A 55 -10.46 21.90 -3.99
C ARG A 55 -11.43 23.04 -3.79
#